data_AF-A0A1M7YLU6-F1
#
_entry.id   AF-A0A1M7YLU6-F1
#
_cell.length_a   1.000
_cell.length_b   1.000
_cell.length_c   1.000
_cell.angle_alpha   90.00
_cell.angle_beta   90.00
_cell.angle_gamma   90.00
#
_symmetry.space_group_name_H-M   'P 1'
#
loop_
_entity.id
_entity.type
_entity.pdbx_description
1 polymer ?
#
loop_
_entity_poly.entity_id
_entity_poly.type
_entity_poly.pdbx_seq_one_letter_code
_entity_poly.pdbx_strand_id
1 'polypeptide(L)' 'MKGKSAIHIARNYLGQKKNYSGMHFWARGYFVSTVGTDEEVVRAYIREQEKEDHRVEQLSLFK' A
#
# COMPACT_ATOMS: atom_id res chain seq x y z
N MET A 1 -2.12 -11.79 2.30
CA MET A 1 -1.47 -11.63 0.98
C MET A 1 -0.43 -10.51 0.94
N LYS A 2 -0.78 -9.26 1.28
CA LYS A 2 0.15 -8.10 1.23
C LYS A 2 1.46 -8.27 2.03
N GLY A 3 1.41 -8.78 3.27
CA GLY A 3 2.63 -8.94 4.09
C GLY A 3 3.61 -10.00 3.57
N LYS A 4 3.13 -11.21 3.23
CA LYS A 4 4.00 -12.27 2.68
C LYS A 4 4.59 -11.89 1.31
N SER A 5 3.80 -11.22 0.47
CA SER A 5 4.29 -10.72 -0.83
C SER A 5 5.32 -9.60 -0.68
N ALA A 6 5.14 -8.67 0.27
CA ALA A 6 6.15 -7.65 0.57
C ALA A 6 7.50 -8.27 0.99
N ILE A 7 7.48 -9.30 1.85
CA ILE A 7 8.69 -10.03 2.23
C ILE A 7 9.33 -10.75 1.03
N HIS A 8 8.51 -11.38 0.20
CA HIS A 8 8.98 -12.04 -1.02
C HIS A 8 9.65 -11.04 -1.97
N ILE A 9 9.05 -9.86 -2.17
CA ILE A 9 9.59 -8.81 -3.04
C ILE A 9 10.94 -8.31 -2.51
N ALA A 10 11.01 -7.97 -1.22
CA ALA A 10 12.24 -7.50 -0.60
C ALA A 10 13.40 -8.52 -0.73
N ARG A 11 13.10 -9.81 -0.56
CA ARG A 11 14.12 -10.87 -0.61
C ARG A 11 14.60 -11.18 -2.02
N ASN A 12 13.68 -11.27 -2.98
CA ASN A 12 13.98 -11.81 -4.31
C ASN A 12 14.36 -10.74 -5.32
N TYR A 13 13.79 -9.53 -5.23
CA TYR A 13 14.01 -8.48 -6.22
C TYR A 13 14.90 -7.35 -5.72
N LEU A 14 15.00 -7.16 -4.40
CA LEU A 14 15.80 -6.07 -3.81
C LEU A 14 17.04 -6.56 -3.06
N GLY A 15 17.28 -7.88 -3.02
CA GLY A 15 18.45 -8.48 -2.36
C GLY A 15 18.49 -8.30 -0.84
N GLN A 16 17.43 -7.75 -0.23
CA GLN A 16 17.34 -7.47 1.20
C GLN A 16 16.95 -8.74 1.95
N LYS A 17 17.95 -9.47 2.46
CA LYS A 17 17.74 -10.74 3.19
C LYS A 17 17.20 -10.54 4.62
N LYS A 18 17.52 -9.41 5.26
CA LYS A 18 17.14 -9.05 6.64
C LYS A 18 16.94 -7.52 6.75
N ASN A 19 16.30 -7.07 7.83
CA ASN A 19 16.17 -5.64 8.19
C ASN A 19 15.48 -4.74 7.13
N TYR A 20 14.42 -5.22 6.48
CA TYR A 20 13.58 -4.47 5.54
C TYR A 20 12.65 -3.43 6.22
N SER A 21 13.10 -2.82 7.32
CA SER A 21 12.39 -1.73 8.00
C SER A 21 12.37 -0.49 7.10
N GLY A 22 11.21 0.17 6.98
CA GLY A 22 11.03 1.34 6.12
C GLY A 22 10.68 1.04 4.65
N MET A 23 10.65 -0.23 4.23
CA MET A 23 10.20 -0.61 2.89
C MET A 23 8.70 -0.86 2.85
N HIS A 24 7.95 0.06 2.24
CA HIS A 24 6.50 -0.05 2.05
C HIS A 24 6.17 -0.32 0.57
N PHE A 25 5.75 -1.56 0.27
CA PHE A 25 5.38 -1.97 -1.09
C PHE A 25 3.90 -1.80 -1.43
N TRP A 26 3.06 -1.65 -0.41
CA TRP A 26 1.62 -1.60 -0.56
C TRP A 26 1.08 -0.41 0.21
N ALA A 27 0.06 0.24 -0.35
CA ALA A 27 -0.77 1.20 0.38
C ALA A 27 -1.39 0.54 1.61
N ARG A 28 -1.65 1.36 2.65
CA ARG A 28 -2.17 0.93 3.94
C ARG A 28 -3.58 0.33 3.84
N GLY A 29 -4.43 0.92 3.01
CA GLY A 29 -5.81 0.46 2.79
C GLY A 29 -5.90 -0.75 1.87
N TYR A 30 -7.07 -1.39 1.83
CA TYR A 30 -7.43 -2.35 0.80
C TYR A 30 -8.90 -2.19 0.40
N PHE A 31 -9.24 -2.58 -0.83
CA PHE A 31 -10.61 -2.64 -1.34
C PHE A 31 -11.01 -4.09 -1.60
N VAL A 32 -12.24 -4.45 -1.23
CA VAL A 32 -12.83 -5.78 -1.47
C VAL A 32 -14.30 -5.59 -1.85
N SER A 33 -14.77 -6.30 -2.88
CA SER A 33 -16.19 -6.40 -3.25
C SER A 33 -16.65 -7.86 -3.25
N THR A 34 -17.90 -8.09 -2.84
CA THR A 34 -18.49 -9.43 -2.73
C THR A 34 -19.35 -9.82 -3.94
N VAL A 35 -19.78 -8.85 -4.76
CA VAL A 35 -20.83 -9.07 -5.78
C VAL A 35 -20.42 -8.66 -7.20
N GLY A 36 -19.19 -8.16 -7.37
CA GLY A 36 -18.68 -7.62 -8.63
C GLY A 36 -18.01 -6.26 -8.42
N THR A 37 -17.09 -5.90 -9.31
CA THR A 37 -16.30 -4.67 -9.16
C THR A 37 -16.74 -3.65 -10.19
N ASP A 38 -17.27 -2.53 -9.72
CA ASP A 38 -17.49 -1.34 -10.54
C ASP A 38 -16.16 -0.57 -10.68
N GLU A 39 -15.75 -0.29 -11.91
CA GLU A 39 -14.54 0.46 -12.21
C GLU A 39 -14.57 1.86 -11.58
N GLU A 40 -15.74 2.50 -11.55
CA GLU A 40 -15.89 3.83 -10.96
C GLU A 40 -15.61 3.81 -9.46
N VAL A 41 -16.07 2.77 -8.77
CA VAL A 41 -15.85 2.58 -7.33
C VAL A 41 -14.38 2.32 -7.04
N VAL A 42 -13.71 1.49 -7.84
CA VAL A 42 -12.26 1.25 -7.70
C VAL A 42 -11.47 2.53 -7.94
N ARG A 43 -11.83 3.31 -8.95
CA ARG A 43 -11.17 4.58 -9.28
C ARG A 43 -11.36 5.60 -8.16
N ALA A 44 -12.57 5.69 -7.60
CA ALA A 44 -12.85 6.54 -6.45
C ALA A 44 -12.05 6.11 -5.23
N TYR A 45 -11.97 4.80 -4.96
CA TYR A 45 -11.18 4.25 -3.87
C TYR A 45 -9.68 4.60 -3.99
N ILE A 46 -9.10 4.45 -5.19
CA ILE A 46 -7.69 4.80 -5.44
C ILE A 46 -7.45 6.29 -5.17
N ARG A 47 -8.30 7.18 -5.69
CA ARG A 47 -8.17 8.63 -5.49
C ARG A 47 -8.25 9.05 -4.02
N GLU A 48 -9.18 8.47 -3.27
CA GLU A 48 -9.31 8.77 -1.84
C GLU A 48 -8.11 8.23 -1.06
N GLN A 49 -7.64 7.03 -1.40
CA GLN A 49 -6.46 6.43 -0.79
C GLN A 49 -5.20 7.29 -1.03
N GLU A 50 -4.99 7.80 -2.24
CA GLU A 50 -3.87 8.70 -2.57
C GLU A 50 -3.93 10.00 -1.76
N LYS A 51 -5.11 10.60 -1.64
CA LYS A 51 -5.32 11.83 -0.87
C LYS A 51 -5.02 11.63 0.61
N GLU A 52 -5.48 10.53 1.19
CA GLU A 52 -5.21 10.20 2.59
C GLU A 52 -3.73 9.84 2.83
N ASP A 53 -3.09 9.14 1.89
CA ASP A 53 -1.66 8.84 1.98
C ASP A 53 -0.83 10.14 1.95
N HIS A 54 -1.17 11.12 1.09
CA HIS A 54 -0.53 12.45 1.09
C HIS A 54 -0.75 13.21 2.40
N ARG A 55 -1.97 13.16 2.96
CA ARG A 55 -2.27 13.79 4.24
C ARG A 55 -1.44 13.19 5.37
N VAL A 56 -1.31 11.87 5.41
CA VAL A 56 -0.50 11.15 6.40
C VAL A 56 0.98 11.49 6.24
N GLU A 57 1.48 11.57 5.01
CA GLU A 57 2.85 11.99 4.71
C GLU A 57 3.10 13.41 5.25
N GLN A 58 2.20 14.36 4.98
CA GLN A 58 2.31 15.73 5.49
C GLN A 58 2.36 15.78 7.02
N LEU A 59 1.54 14.98 7.71
CA LEU A 59 1.57 14.89 9.17
C LEU A 59 2.87 14.27 9.70
N SER A 60 3.48 13.36 8.93
CA SER A 60 4.75 12.71 9.31
C SER A 60 5.96 13.63 9.20
N LEU A 61 5.89 14.70 8.39
CA LEU A 61 6.97 15.70 8.27
C LEU A 61 7.15 16.56 9.52
N PHE A 62 6.11 16.69 10.35
CA PHE A 62 6.12 17.50 11.58
C PHE A 62 6.37 16.67 12.85
N LYS A 63 6.81 15.42 12.69
CA LYS A 63 7.08 14.49 13.78
C LYS A 63 8.57 14.16 13.86
#